data_AF-A0A524HR54-F1
#
_entry.id   AF-A0A524HR54-F1
#
_cell.length_a   1.000
_cell.length_b   1.000
_cell.length_c   1.000
_cell.angle_alpha   90.00
_cell.angle_beta   90.00
_cell.angle_gamma   90.00
#
_symmetry.space_group_name_H-M   'P 1'
#
loop_
_entity.id
_entity.type
_entity.pdbx_description
1 polymer ?
#
loop_
_entity_poly.entity_id
_entity_poly.type
_entity_poly.pdbx_seq_one_letter_code
_entity_poly.pdbx_strand_id
1 'polypeptide(L)' 'VSSLNAVLGGAGYEKGKPIFFLCRSGARSRSAAIAATAVGLGPCFNVADGFEGELDGEQKRGRIAGWKAAGLPWSQS' A
#
# COMPACT_ATOMS: atom_id res chain seq x y z
N VAL A 1 13.01 -1.89 13.81
CA VAL A 1 11.82 -2.73 14.07
C VAL A 1 10.98 -2.20 15.23
N SER A 2 11.59 -1.80 16.37
CA SER A 2 10.83 -1.23 17.50
C SER A 2 10.01 0.01 17.14
N SER A 3 10.55 0.91 16.32
CA SER A 3 9.84 2.10 15.85
C SER A 3 8.60 1.76 15.01
N LEU A 4 8.69 0.74 14.14
CA LEU A 4 7.57 0.31 13.31
C LEU A 4 6.46 -0.34 14.14
N ASN A 5 6.81 -1.20 15.09
CA ASN A 5 5.82 -1.80 16.01
C ASN A 5 5.14 -0.74 16.89
N ALA A 6 5.88 0.28 17.34
CA ALA A 6 5.31 1.37 18.12
C ALA A 6 4.31 2.20 17.30
N VAL A 7 4.66 2.56 16.06
CA VAL A 7 3.75 3.28 15.15
C VAL A 7 2.50 2.45 14.85
N LEU A 8 2.67 1.15 14.56
CA LEU A 8 1.55 0.26 14.28
C LEU A 8 0.65 0.08 15.51
N GLY A 9 1.22 -0.13 16.70
CA GLY A 9 0.45 -0.22 17.94
C GLY A 9 -0.34 1.05 18.25
N GLY A 10 0.26 2.22 18.04
CA GLY A 10 -0.44 3.51 18.16
C GLY A 10 -1.57 3.70 17.13
N ALA A 11 -1.48 3.03 15.98
CA ALA A 11 -2.51 3.01 14.95
C ALA A 11 -3.57 1.90 15.16
N GLY A 12 -3.54 1.18 16.28
CA GLY A 12 -4.51 0.12 16.61
C GLY A 12 -4.27 -1.21 15.86
N TYR A 13 -3.08 -1.41 15.30
CA TYR A 13 -2.73 -2.69 14.71
C TYR A 13 -2.51 -3.76 15.79
N GLU A 14 -3.20 -4.89 15.63
CA GLU A 14 -2.98 -6.10 16.41
C GLU A 14 -2.06 -7.07 15.65
N LYS A 15 -1.10 -7.67 16.37
CA LYS A 15 -0.19 -8.65 15.77
C LYS A 15 -0.97 -9.80 15.13
N GLY A 16 -0.61 -10.14 13.90
CA GLY A 16 -1.26 -11.22 13.14
C GLY A 16 -2.39 -10.76 12.23
N LYS A 17 -2.79 -9.48 12.29
CA LYS A 17 -3.77 -8.92 11.34
C LYS A 17 -3.13 -8.68 9.97
N PRO A 18 -3.91 -8.77 8.88
CA PRO A 18 -3.46 -8.36 7.56
C PRO A 18 -3.01 -6.90 7.53
N ILE A 19 -1.88 -6.63 6.87
CA ILE A 19 -1.40 -5.27 6.59
C ILE A 19 -1.35 -5.07 5.08
N PHE A 20 -2.06 -4.06 4.57
CA PHE A 20 -2.02 -3.69 3.16
C PHE A 20 -1.17 -2.44 2.97
N PHE A 21 -0.13 -2.55 2.13
CA PHE A 21 0.74 -1.44 1.78
C PHE A 21 0.25 -0.80 0.48
N LEU A 22 0.03 0.51 0.52
CA LEU A 22 -0.40 1.31 -0.61
C LEU A 22 0.63 2.40 -0.90
N CYS A 23 1.04 2.52 -2.16
CA CYS A 23 1.76 3.69 -2.65
C CYS A 23 1.14 4.16 -3.98
N ARG A 24 1.78 5.10 -4.69
CA ARG A 24 1.26 5.61 -5.96
C ARG A 24 1.05 4.53 -7.04
N SER A 25 1.98 3.60 -7.18
CA SER A 25 2.03 2.67 -8.33
C SER A 25 2.56 1.28 -7.96
N GLY A 26 2.37 0.84 -6.71
CA GLY A 26 2.75 -0.51 -6.25
C GLY A 26 4.23 -0.79 -5.96
N ALA A 27 5.17 -0.04 -6.56
CA ALA A 27 6.60 -0.36 -6.46
C ALA A 27 7.17 -0.22 -5.02
N ARG A 28 7.00 0.95 -4.40
CA ARG A 28 7.52 1.20 -3.04
C ARG A 28 6.77 0.40 -1.98
N SER A 29 5.47 0.20 -2.18
CA SER A 29 4.63 -0.60 -1.28
C SER A 29 5.02 -2.07 -1.31
N ARG A 30 5.44 -2.61 -2.47
CA ARG A 30 6.03 -3.96 -2.54
C ARG A 30 7.26 -4.09 -1.67
N SER A 31 8.22 -3.17 -1.78
CA SER A 31 9.42 -3.18 -0.94
C SER A 31 9.09 -3.08 0.54
N ALA A 32 8.11 -2.25 0.91
CA ALA A 32 7.64 -2.12 2.29
C ALA A 32 6.99 -3.41 2.81
N ALA A 33 6.13 -4.07 2.02
CA ALA A 33 5.51 -5.33 2.40
C ALA A 33 6.54 -6.45 2.61
N ILE A 34 7.57 -6.53 1.75
CA ILE A 34 8.67 -7.48 1.91
C ILE A 34 9.44 -7.20 3.20
N ALA A 35 9.81 -5.95 3.45
CA ALA A 35 10.54 -5.56 4.67
C ALA A 35 9.73 -5.83 5.95
N ALA A 36 8.43 -5.55 5.94
CA ALA A 36 7.54 -5.82 7.07
C ALA A 36 7.39 -7.33 7.33
N THR A 37 7.25 -8.13 6.27
CA THR A 37 7.21 -9.60 6.37
C THR A 37 8.50 -10.14 6.98
N ALA A 38 9.66 -9.63 6.54
CA ALA A 38 10.96 -10.06 7.03
C ALA A 38 11.18 -9.81 8.54
N VAL A 39 10.42 -8.91 9.15
CA VAL A 39 10.47 -8.62 10.59
C VAL A 39 9.30 -9.24 11.38
N GLY A 40 8.56 -10.15 10.76
CA GLY A 40 7.50 -10.92 11.42
C GLY A 40 6.17 -10.18 11.58
N LEU A 41 5.94 -9.11 10.82
CA LEU A 41 4.63 -8.49 10.72
C LEU A 41 3.77 -9.18 9.66
N GLY A 42 2.45 -9.12 9.83
CA GLY A 42 1.51 -9.53 8.79
C GLY A 42 0.53 -10.64 9.19
N PRO A 43 -0.15 -11.21 8.17
CA PRO A 43 0.28 -11.27 6.75
C PRO A 43 0.35 -9.91 6.05
N CYS A 44 1.41 -9.64 5.29
CA CYS A 44 1.63 -8.36 4.61
C CYS A 44 1.35 -8.48 3.10
N PHE A 45 0.59 -7.52 2.57
CA PHE A 45 0.16 -7.49 1.18
C PHE A 45 0.55 -6.18 0.50
N ASN A 46 0.92 -6.27 -0.78
CA ASN A 46 1.09 -5.10 -1.64
C ASN A 46 -0.18 -4.89 -2.48
N VAL A 47 -0.70 -3.66 -2.51
CA VAL A 47 -1.70 -3.26 -3.50
C VAL A 47 -0.98 -3.08 -4.85
N ALA A 48 -1.14 -4.06 -5.74
CA ALA A 48 -0.29 -4.27 -6.92
C ALA A 48 -0.10 -3.02 -7.78
N ASP A 49 -1.18 -2.32 -8.14
CA ASP A 49 -1.13 -1.12 -8.98
C ASP A 49 -1.05 0.18 -8.16
N GLY A 50 -1.02 0.08 -6.84
CA GLY A 50 -1.09 1.24 -5.97
C GLY A 50 -2.38 2.06 -6.13
N PHE A 51 -2.31 3.35 -5.81
CA PHE A 51 -3.45 4.25 -5.82
C PHE A 51 -3.77 4.79 -7.22
N GLU A 52 -2.75 5.22 -7.96
CA GLU A 52 -2.90 5.87 -9.26
C GLU A 52 -2.50 4.97 -10.44
N GLY A 53 -1.90 3.80 -10.21
CA GLY A 53 -1.47 2.94 -11.31
C GLY A 53 -0.26 3.48 -12.08
N GLU A 54 0.03 2.84 -13.21
CA GLU A 54 1.07 3.23 -14.16
C GLU A 54 0.69 4.48 -14.97
N LEU A 55 1.62 4.98 -15.79
CA LEU A 55 1.37 6.07 -16.73
C LEU A 55 0.66 5.52 -17.96
N ASP A 56 -0.37 6.22 -18.42
CA ASP A 56 -1.01 5.96 -19.72
C ASP A 56 -0.16 6.49 -20.90
N GLY A 57 -0.68 6.32 -22.12
CA GLY A 57 -0.03 6.82 -23.34
C GLY A 57 0.14 8.35 -23.40
N GLU A 58 -0.59 9.11 -22.57
CA GLU A 58 -0.46 10.57 -22.44
C GLU A 58 0.40 10.98 -21.24
N GLN A 59 1.11 10.04 -20.60
CA GLN A 59 1.89 10.26 -19.38
C GLN A 59 1.05 10.76 -18.18
N LYS A 60 -0.20 10.29 -18.09
CA LYS A 60 -1.11 10.58 -16.96
C LYS A 60 -1.39 9.31 -16.17
N ARG A 61 -1.62 9.45 -14.87
CA ARG A 61 -1.99 8.33 -13.98
C ARG A 61 -3.47 8.37 -13.63
N GLY A 62 -3.96 7.29 -13.02
CA GLY A 62 -5.29 7.17 -12.45
C GLY A 62 -6.37 6.84 -13.45
N ARG A 63 -6.01 6.34 -14.64
CA ARG A 63 -6.91 6.08 -15.76
C ARG A 63 -6.95 4.63 -16.22
N ILE A 64 -5.81 3.94 -16.19
CA ILE A 64 -5.68 2.58 -16.75
C ILE A 64 -5.52 1.48 -15.69
N ALA A 65 -5.09 1.84 -14.48
CA ALA A 65 -4.85 0.90 -13.37
C ALA A 65 -4.87 1.64 -12.03
N GLY A 66 -4.81 0.88 -10.94
CA GLY A 66 -4.77 1.42 -9.57
C GLY A 66 -6.16 1.65 -8.96
N TRP A 67 -6.15 1.92 -7.65
CA TRP A 67 -7.35 2.13 -6.84
C TRP A 67 -8.35 3.10 -7.47
N LYS A 68 -7.84 4.22 -8.00
CA LYS A 68 -8.66 5.23 -8.69
C LYS A 68 -9.34 4.69 -9.95
N ALA A 69 -8.59 4.05 -10.84
CA ALA A 69 -9.12 3.55 -12.11
C ALA A 69 -10.09 2.37 -11.90
N ALA A 70 -9.91 1.61 -10.81
CA ALA A 70 -10.82 0.53 -10.41
C ALA A 70 -12.15 1.04 -9.80
N GLY A 71 -12.35 2.35 -9.66
CA GLY A 71 -13.59 2.92 -9.12
C GLY A 71 -13.79 2.66 -7.62
N LEU A 72 -12.72 2.31 -6.89
CA LEU A 72 -12.80 2.09 -5.45
C LEU A 72 -13.00 3.42 -4.70
N PRO A 73 -13.69 3.45 -3.54
CA PRO A 73 -13.95 4.70 -2.82
C PRO A 73 -12.68 5.47 -2.45
N TRP A 74 -12.67 6.76 -2.75
CA TRP A 74 -11.63 7.72 -2.34
C TRP A 74 -12.18 9.15 -2.41
N SER A 75 -11.51 10.09 -1.76
CA SER A 75 -11.80 11.51 -1.85
C SER A 75 -10.51 12.33 -1.90
N GLN A 76 -10.62 13.57 -2.41
CA GLN A 76 -9.58 14.58 -2.35
C GLN A 76 -10.25 15.87 -1.86
N SER A 77 -9.74 16.42 -0.76
CA SER A 77 -10.24 17.64 -0.11
C SER A 77 -9.09 18.62 0.08
#